data_AF-A0A2E7B548-F1
#
_entry.id   AF-A0A2E7B548-F1
#
_cell.length_a   1.000
_cell.length_b   1.000
_cell.length_c   1.000
_cell.angle_alpha   90.00
_cell.angle_beta   90.00
_cell.angle_gamma   90.00
#
_symmetry.space_group_name_H-M   'P 1'
#
loop_
_entity.id
_entity.type
_entity.pdbx_description
1 polymer ?
#
loop_
_entity_poly.entity_id
_entity_poly.type
_entity_poly.pdbx_seq_one_letter_code
_entity_poly.pdbx_strand_id
1 'polypeptide(L)'
;MISESRATAVRRVMRQQGAVVVSVNQRVDDTEFDTSIYESALGVATPRPETVDTLTDACLWVLADVRLKLATSSVFGSSRTGVLHKLFVGAVADWICYDQFGVDTLPQLVRFFHGHRAELERIIDSRDHVAALQAHLEAGATRDFLIALLDLVSTVPLALLLQRCDLPLPNRQPEPTPAIVKFFHPVNRPIQYWMSETIGGTVAFIVYFSPACTYKVCQGCALPDLSSQAKILPHDLIEQTDYVFRVAWTEEELASIRTLVISNNGSVLDEPTFPQSVLLHSIQVAAARMPKLRRISLETRAEFVTPEKLASIAKVIELAGKPDLSFELALGVEVFDKHLRNRVIRKGLSDRAIQALVKSLGEAGGDLRCYMMLKPVPGISDHEAVDDIDQAIRFFDGLSQEYGVAITLHINPTYAAVGTELETAFRDGSFTPPNLDLMVDYLKQASPNHVRLYFGLNDEGLAVEGGSFDRPENADAISRLKRYNTLGRL
;
A
#
# COMPACT_ATOMS: atom_id res chain seq x y z
N MET A 1 -15.78 -42.18 5.91
CA MET A 1 -15.97 -42.80 7.24
C MET A 1 -14.65 -42.72 7.99
N ILE A 2 -14.56 -41.88 9.02
CA ILE A 2 -13.36 -41.76 9.87
C ILE A 2 -13.50 -42.81 10.98
N SER A 3 -12.47 -43.62 11.22
CA SER A 3 -12.50 -44.72 12.20
C SER A 3 -12.80 -44.21 13.61
N GLU A 4 -13.63 -44.95 14.35
CA GLU A 4 -14.09 -44.64 15.73
C GLU A 4 -12.96 -44.28 16.71
N SER A 5 -11.74 -44.79 16.47
CA SER A 5 -10.56 -44.48 17.27
C SER A 5 -10.15 -43.01 17.23
N ARG A 6 -10.30 -42.33 16.07
CA ARG A 6 -9.97 -40.90 15.92
C ARG A 6 -11.06 -39.99 16.49
N ALA A 7 -12.34 -40.36 16.35
CA ALA A 7 -13.45 -39.63 16.96
C ALA A 7 -13.36 -39.64 18.50
N THR A 8 -12.89 -40.75 19.07
CA THR A 8 -12.70 -40.89 20.52
C THR A 8 -11.55 -40.02 21.04
N ALA A 9 -10.45 -39.89 20.28
CA ALA A 9 -9.33 -39.02 20.63
C ALA A 9 -9.73 -37.53 20.63
N VAL A 10 -10.49 -37.09 19.62
CA VAL A 10 -10.97 -35.71 19.52
C VAL A 10 -11.96 -35.36 20.64
N ARG A 11 -12.90 -36.28 20.95
CA ARG A 11 -13.85 -36.08 22.08
C ARG A 11 -13.15 -35.99 23.43
N ARG A 12 -12.02 -36.68 23.61
CA ARG A 12 -11.22 -36.63 24.84
C ARG A 12 -10.50 -35.29 25.01
N VAL A 13 -9.92 -34.76 23.93
CA VAL A 13 -9.27 -33.44 23.90
C VAL A 13 -10.30 -32.33 24.16
N MET A 14 -11.49 -32.42 23.55
CA MET A 14 -12.52 -31.40 23.72
C MET A 14 -13.17 -31.40 25.12
N ARG A 15 -13.31 -32.57 25.77
CA ARG A 15 -13.74 -32.64 27.18
C ARG A 15 -12.70 -32.09 28.16
N GLN A 16 -11.41 -32.26 27.88
CA GLN A 16 -10.35 -31.68 28.72
C GLN A 16 -10.29 -30.14 28.63
N GLN A 17 -10.85 -29.55 27.58
CA GLN A 17 -10.97 -28.10 27.40
C GLN A 17 -12.37 -27.54 27.75
N GLY A 18 -13.21 -28.34 28.41
CA GLY A 18 -14.52 -27.88 28.90
C GLY A 18 -15.62 -27.74 27.86
N ALA A 19 -15.45 -28.27 26.64
CA ALA A 19 -16.48 -28.22 25.61
C ALA A 19 -17.53 -29.35 25.78
N VAL A 20 -18.82 -28.98 25.79
CA VAL A 20 -19.95 -29.91 25.77
C VAL A 20 -20.20 -30.37 24.33
N VAL A 21 -20.13 -31.67 24.08
CA VAL A 21 -20.42 -32.27 22.77
C VAL A 21 -21.87 -32.74 22.74
N VAL A 22 -22.73 -32.03 22.00
CA VAL A 22 -24.10 -32.48 21.71
C VAL A 22 -24.10 -33.20 20.36
N SER A 23 -24.55 -34.46 20.34
CA SER A 23 -24.76 -35.19 19.08
C SER A 23 -26.16 -34.89 18.54
N VAL A 24 -26.26 -34.21 17.41
CA VAL A 24 -27.53 -34.02 16.71
C VAL A 24 -27.58 -35.02 15.56
N ASN A 25 -28.51 -35.97 15.65
CA ASN A 25 -28.77 -36.97 14.63
C ASN A 25 -30.28 -36.97 14.36
N GLN A 26 -30.81 -35.85 13.83
CA GLN A 26 -32.18 -35.75 13.36
C GLN A 26 -32.26 -34.75 12.20
N ARG A 27 -32.98 -35.13 11.15
CA ARG A 27 -33.44 -34.23 10.07
C ARG A 27 -34.50 -33.31 10.66
N VAL A 28 -34.34 -32.00 10.45
CA VAL A 28 -35.31 -30.98 10.86
C VAL A 28 -36.12 -30.63 9.61
N ASP A 29 -37.45 -30.81 9.68
CA ASP A 29 -38.42 -30.26 8.73
C ASP A 29 -38.82 -28.84 9.20
N ASP A 30 -39.12 -27.97 8.23
CA ASP A 30 -39.06 -26.50 8.27
C ASP A 30 -40.11 -25.72 9.09
N THR A 31 -40.78 -26.28 10.11
CA THR A 31 -41.94 -25.55 10.70
C THR A 31 -42.04 -25.34 12.21
N GLU A 32 -41.15 -25.84 13.06
CA GLU A 32 -41.11 -25.37 14.46
C GLU A 32 -39.68 -25.26 14.99
N PHE A 33 -39.29 -24.03 15.34
CA PHE A 33 -37.95 -23.68 15.76
C PHE A 33 -37.84 -23.77 17.29
N ASP A 34 -37.17 -24.80 17.81
CA ASP A 34 -36.97 -24.97 19.25
C ASP A 34 -35.82 -24.08 19.77
N THR A 35 -36.20 -23.05 20.53
CA THR A 35 -35.29 -22.03 21.08
C THR A 35 -34.51 -22.53 22.31
N SER A 36 -34.89 -23.66 22.91
CA SER A 36 -34.26 -24.19 24.12
C SER A 36 -32.80 -24.65 23.91
N ILE A 37 -32.44 -25.00 22.67
CA ILE A 37 -31.08 -25.39 22.28
C ILE A 37 -30.14 -24.17 22.28
N TYR A 38 -30.66 -22.97 21.98
CA TYR A 38 -29.90 -21.71 21.89
C TYR A 38 -29.51 -21.16 23.27
N GLU A 39 -30.44 -21.19 24.22
CA GLU A 39 -30.23 -20.65 25.58
C GLU A 39 -29.19 -21.47 26.36
N SER A 40 -29.16 -22.78 26.12
CA SER A 40 -28.20 -23.74 26.70
C SER A 40 -26.76 -23.53 26.20
N ALA A 41 -26.58 -23.14 24.94
CA ALA A 41 -25.25 -23.00 24.32
C ALA A 41 -24.58 -21.64 24.58
N LEU A 42 -25.37 -20.58 24.79
CA LEU A 42 -24.88 -19.22 24.92
C LEU A 42 -24.97 -18.67 26.35
N GLY A 43 -25.77 -19.29 27.23
CA GLY A 43 -25.96 -18.83 28.61
C GLY A 43 -26.71 -17.49 28.73
N VAL A 44 -27.28 -16.99 27.64
CA VAL A 44 -28.07 -15.74 27.58
C VAL A 44 -29.27 -15.96 26.65
N ALA A 45 -30.42 -15.40 27.00
CA ALA A 45 -31.63 -15.49 26.20
C ALA A 45 -31.46 -14.73 24.86
N THR A 46 -31.75 -15.38 23.74
CA THR A 46 -31.72 -14.75 22.42
C THR A 46 -33.00 -13.97 22.15
N PRO A 47 -32.94 -12.70 21.68
CA PRO A 47 -34.13 -11.95 21.33
C PRO A 47 -34.79 -12.54 20.07
N ARG A 48 -36.13 -12.50 20.03
CA ARG A 48 -36.88 -12.93 18.85
C ARG A 48 -36.68 -11.93 17.71
N PRO A 49 -36.79 -12.34 16.43
CA PRO A 49 -36.62 -11.45 15.26
C PRO A 49 -37.53 -10.21 15.29
N GLU A 50 -38.62 -10.31 16.03
CA GLU A 50 -39.73 -9.36 16.08
C GLU A 50 -39.53 -8.28 17.18
N THR A 51 -38.45 -8.37 17.95
CA THR A 51 -38.15 -7.48 19.10
C THR A 51 -36.76 -6.84 19.02
N VAL A 52 -36.18 -6.73 17.81
CA VAL A 52 -34.84 -6.17 17.59
C VAL A 52 -34.94 -4.64 17.46
N ASP A 53 -34.79 -3.93 18.58
CA ASP A 53 -34.93 -2.48 18.64
C ASP A 53 -33.60 -1.72 18.75
N THR A 54 -32.45 -2.41 18.86
CA THR A 54 -31.13 -1.75 18.95
C THR A 54 -30.07 -2.33 18.01
N LEU A 55 -29.10 -1.49 17.63
CA LEU A 55 -27.96 -1.83 16.75
C LEU A 55 -27.16 -3.03 17.27
N THR A 56 -27.01 -3.15 18.59
CA THR A 56 -26.31 -4.25 19.25
C THR A 56 -27.07 -5.58 19.08
N ASP A 57 -28.41 -5.56 19.15
CA ASP A 57 -29.24 -6.76 19.00
C ASP A 57 -29.24 -7.27 17.55
N ALA A 58 -29.21 -6.37 16.56
CA ALA A 58 -29.10 -6.72 15.14
C ALA A 58 -27.73 -7.33 14.79
N CYS A 59 -26.64 -6.76 15.32
CA CYS A 59 -25.28 -7.29 15.14
C CYS A 59 -25.13 -8.68 15.81
N LEU A 60 -25.68 -8.87 17.02
CA LEU A 60 -25.66 -10.15 17.72
C LEU A 60 -26.48 -11.22 16.99
N TRP A 61 -27.60 -10.86 16.38
CA TRP A 61 -28.41 -11.78 15.58
C TRP A 61 -27.71 -12.22 14.29
N VAL A 62 -27.10 -11.28 13.55
CA VAL A 62 -26.33 -11.58 12.32
C VAL A 62 -25.10 -12.44 12.66
N LEU A 63 -24.38 -12.11 13.72
CA LEU A 63 -23.21 -12.90 14.15
C LEU A 63 -23.61 -14.29 14.67
N ALA A 64 -24.76 -14.44 15.33
CA ALA A 64 -25.28 -15.72 15.78
C ALA A 64 -25.73 -16.60 14.60
N ASP A 65 -26.45 -16.04 13.62
CA ASP A 65 -26.89 -16.74 12.41
C ASP A 65 -25.71 -17.18 11.53
N VAL A 66 -24.71 -16.31 11.38
CA VAL A 66 -23.46 -16.62 10.65
C VAL A 66 -22.66 -17.71 11.37
N ARG A 67 -22.51 -17.65 12.70
CA ARG A 67 -21.82 -18.71 13.47
C ARG A 67 -22.58 -20.04 13.45
N LEU A 68 -23.91 -20.03 13.49
CA LEU A 68 -24.71 -21.26 13.44
C LEU A 68 -24.62 -21.92 12.06
N LYS A 69 -24.65 -21.12 10.97
CA LYS A 69 -24.46 -21.60 9.60
C LYS A 69 -23.04 -22.11 9.36
N LEU A 70 -22.04 -21.54 10.01
CA LEU A 70 -20.65 -22.04 10.02
C LEU A 70 -20.51 -23.35 10.83
N ALA A 71 -21.23 -23.50 11.94
CA ALA A 71 -21.19 -24.66 12.82
C ALA A 71 -22.01 -25.86 12.30
N THR A 72 -23.06 -25.61 11.52
CA THR A 72 -23.97 -26.64 10.96
C THR A 72 -23.63 -27.02 9.51
N SER A 73 -22.70 -26.32 8.83
CA SER A 73 -22.32 -26.63 7.45
C SER A 73 -21.43 -27.89 7.35
N SER A 74 -22.04 -29.07 7.44
CA SER A 74 -21.58 -30.26 6.72
C SER A 74 -22.04 -30.27 5.25
N VAL A 75 -22.88 -29.29 4.87
CA VAL A 75 -23.58 -29.20 3.57
C VAL A 75 -22.73 -28.55 2.47
N PHE A 76 -21.86 -27.59 2.80
CA PHE A 76 -20.90 -27.04 1.84
C PHE A 76 -19.57 -27.76 2.02
N GLY A 77 -19.37 -28.83 1.25
CA GLY A 77 -18.11 -29.56 1.22
C GLY A 77 -16.91 -28.65 0.94
N SER A 78 -15.71 -29.23 0.98
CA SER A 78 -14.41 -28.57 0.79
C SER A 78 -14.17 -27.99 -0.63
N SER A 79 -15.21 -27.50 -1.31
CA SER A 79 -15.10 -26.81 -2.59
C SER A 79 -14.64 -25.37 -2.37
N ARG A 80 -13.84 -24.87 -3.32
CA ARG A 80 -13.31 -23.49 -3.37
C ARG A 80 -14.39 -22.42 -3.16
N THR A 81 -15.59 -22.65 -3.67
CA THR A 81 -16.77 -21.77 -3.55
C THR A 81 -17.29 -21.64 -2.12
N GLY A 82 -17.26 -22.73 -1.34
CA GLY A 82 -17.66 -22.69 0.08
C GLY A 82 -16.68 -21.94 0.97
N VAL A 83 -15.38 -21.96 0.62
CA VAL A 83 -14.33 -21.20 1.32
C VAL A 83 -14.42 -19.71 0.99
N LEU A 84 -14.65 -19.37 -0.29
CA LEU A 84 -14.83 -17.99 -0.76
C LEU A 84 -16.07 -17.33 -0.12
N HIS A 85 -17.18 -18.05 0.03
CA HIS A 85 -18.37 -17.53 0.70
C HIS A 85 -18.14 -17.28 2.21
N LYS A 86 -17.35 -18.13 2.88
CA LYS A 86 -16.98 -17.95 4.29
C LYS A 86 -16.05 -16.75 4.51
N LEU A 87 -15.14 -16.50 3.57
CA LEU A 87 -14.27 -15.32 3.56
C LEU A 87 -15.04 -14.04 3.22
N PHE A 88 -15.99 -14.13 2.27
CA PHE A 88 -16.87 -13.04 1.85
C PHE A 88 -17.72 -12.50 3.01
N VAL A 89 -18.41 -13.37 3.76
CA VAL A 89 -19.26 -12.95 4.89
C VAL A 89 -18.42 -12.45 6.06
N GLY A 90 -17.24 -13.03 6.32
CA GLY A 90 -16.32 -12.57 7.36
C GLY A 90 -15.75 -11.18 7.07
N ALA A 91 -15.31 -10.93 5.83
CA ALA A 91 -14.73 -9.65 5.43
C ALA A 91 -15.74 -8.50 5.47
N VAL A 92 -16.99 -8.75 5.05
CA VAL A 92 -18.07 -7.77 5.12
C VAL A 92 -18.45 -7.48 6.57
N ALA A 93 -18.50 -8.49 7.44
CA ALA A 93 -18.81 -8.31 8.86
C ALA A 93 -17.71 -7.55 9.63
N ASP A 94 -16.43 -7.83 9.34
CA ASP A 94 -15.29 -7.17 9.99
C ASP A 94 -15.16 -5.70 9.55
N TRP A 95 -15.48 -5.37 8.29
CA TRP A 95 -15.46 -4.00 7.78
C TRP A 95 -16.61 -3.14 8.32
N ILE A 96 -17.81 -3.71 8.44
CA ILE A 96 -18.97 -3.05 9.10
C ILE A 96 -18.65 -2.66 10.56
N CYS A 97 -17.75 -3.40 11.22
CA CYS A 97 -17.37 -3.11 12.60
C CYS A 97 -16.30 -2.03 12.75
N TYR A 98 -15.59 -1.63 11.69
CA TYR A 98 -14.34 -0.86 11.82
C TYR A 98 -14.34 0.55 11.22
N ASP A 99 -15.31 0.93 10.38
CA ASP A 99 -15.26 2.26 9.71
C ASP A 99 -16.53 3.09 9.84
N GLN A 100 -16.33 4.41 9.87
CA GLN A 100 -17.28 5.48 10.23
C GLN A 100 -18.40 5.69 9.20
N PHE A 101 -19.17 4.65 8.87
CA PHE A 101 -20.39 4.83 8.10
C PHE A 101 -21.46 5.45 8.99
N GLY A 102 -21.95 6.63 8.59
CA GLY A 102 -23.19 7.19 9.12
C GLY A 102 -24.30 6.13 9.06
N VAL A 103 -25.01 6.00 10.18
CA VAL A 103 -26.01 4.98 10.54
C VAL A 103 -27.09 4.77 9.47
N ASP A 104 -27.28 5.73 8.57
CA ASP A 104 -28.35 5.74 7.58
C ASP A 104 -28.06 4.94 6.30
N THR A 105 -26.80 4.59 6.02
CA THR A 105 -26.39 3.95 4.75
C THR A 105 -26.41 2.42 4.80
N LEU A 106 -26.21 1.85 5.99
CA LEU A 106 -26.10 0.40 6.20
C LEU A 106 -27.45 -0.36 6.03
N PRO A 107 -28.60 0.16 6.50
CA PRO A 107 -29.89 -0.49 6.27
C PRO A 107 -30.27 -0.52 4.79
N GLN A 108 -29.79 0.44 3.99
CA GLN A 108 -30.03 0.49 2.56
C GLN A 108 -29.18 -0.54 1.81
N LEU A 109 -27.90 -0.68 2.16
CA LEU A 109 -27.01 -1.71 1.62
C LEU A 109 -27.47 -3.13 1.98
N VAL A 110 -27.88 -3.37 3.23
CA VAL A 110 -28.38 -4.69 3.66
C VAL A 110 -29.70 -5.06 2.97
N ARG A 111 -30.65 -4.12 2.87
CA ARG A 111 -31.90 -4.35 2.09
C ARG A 111 -31.63 -4.51 0.61
N PHE A 112 -30.65 -3.79 0.06
CA PHE A 112 -30.23 -3.89 -1.32
C PHE A 112 -29.67 -5.29 -1.63
N PHE A 113 -28.65 -5.75 -0.90
CA PHE A 113 -28.04 -7.06 -1.13
C PHE A 113 -28.99 -8.22 -0.81
N HIS A 114 -29.84 -8.08 0.21
CA HIS A 114 -30.81 -9.12 0.56
C HIS A 114 -31.97 -9.19 -0.45
N GLY A 115 -32.46 -8.03 -0.94
CA GLY A 115 -33.52 -7.95 -1.94
C GLY A 115 -33.09 -8.35 -3.34
N HIS A 116 -31.81 -8.16 -3.68
CA HIS A 116 -31.27 -8.45 -5.00
C HIS A 116 -30.39 -9.70 -5.01
N ARG A 117 -30.33 -10.51 -3.95
CA ARG A 117 -29.46 -11.70 -3.86
C ARG A 117 -29.64 -12.68 -5.03
N ALA A 118 -30.88 -13.07 -5.31
CA ALA A 118 -31.20 -13.98 -6.42
C ALA A 118 -31.08 -13.32 -7.81
N GLU A 119 -30.94 -11.99 -7.84
CA GLU A 119 -30.75 -11.19 -9.06
C GLU A 119 -29.27 -10.96 -9.32
N LEU A 120 -28.46 -10.68 -8.30
CA LEU A 120 -27.00 -10.65 -8.30
C LEU A 120 -26.41 -12.03 -8.65
N GLU A 121 -26.97 -13.11 -8.10
CA GLU A 121 -26.62 -14.49 -8.49
C GLU A 121 -26.98 -14.78 -9.97
N ARG A 122 -28.05 -14.19 -10.51
CA ARG A 122 -28.42 -14.25 -11.95
C ARG A 122 -27.60 -13.31 -12.85
N ILE A 123 -27.19 -12.16 -12.33
CA ILE A 123 -26.32 -11.15 -12.96
C ILE A 123 -24.88 -11.67 -13.05
N ILE A 124 -24.46 -12.57 -12.17
CA ILE A 124 -23.16 -13.23 -12.32
C ILE A 124 -23.19 -14.27 -13.47
N ASP A 125 -24.39 -14.78 -13.82
CA ASP A 125 -24.58 -15.90 -14.76
C ASP A 125 -25.16 -15.54 -16.16
N SER A 126 -25.69 -14.35 -16.41
CA SER A 126 -26.32 -13.99 -17.71
C SER A 126 -25.44 -13.13 -18.64
N ARG A 127 -25.95 -12.36 -19.61
CA ARG A 127 -25.17 -11.50 -20.55
C ARG A 127 -25.61 -10.03 -20.59
N ASP A 128 -26.57 -9.59 -19.78
CA ASP A 128 -27.23 -8.26 -19.88
C ASP A 128 -26.69 -7.21 -18.87
N HIS A 129 -25.38 -7.21 -18.62
CA HIS A 129 -24.76 -6.65 -17.40
C HIS A 129 -24.38 -5.17 -17.38
N VAL A 130 -24.57 -4.43 -18.47
CA VAL A 130 -23.91 -3.12 -18.60
C VAL A 130 -24.66 -2.03 -17.85
N ALA A 131 -25.98 -1.92 -18.04
CA ALA A 131 -26.75 -0.78 -17.54
C ALA A 131 -26.97 -0.75 -16.01
N ALA A 132 -27.14 -1.93 -15.38
CA ALA A 132 -27.43 -2.02 -13.94
C ALA A 132 -26.18 -1.82 -13.07
N LEU A 133 -25.02 -2.30 -13.54
CA LEU A 133 -23.74 -2.09 -12.85
C LEU A 133 -23.31 -0.61 -12.96
N GLN A 134 -23.56 0.01 -14.12
CA GLN A 134 -23.20 1.40 -14.41
C GLN A 134 -23.94 2.40 -13.51
N ALA A 135 -25.23 2.20 -13.26
CA ALA A 135 -26.03 3.05 -12.36
C ALA A 135 -25.59 3.03 -10.88
N HIS A 136 -24.83 2.02 -10.43
CA HIS A 136 -24.36 1.91 -9.04
C HIS A 136 -22.90 2.33 -8.85
N LEU A 137 -22.11 2.26 -9.91
CA LEU A 137 -20.73 2.74 -9.94
C LEU A 137 -20.62 4.25 -10.14
N GLU A 138 -21.70 4.94 -10.47
CA GLU A 138 -21.74 6.41 -10.53
C GLU A 138 -21.78 7.08 -9.13
N ALA A 139 -22.01 6.31 -8.07
CA ALA A 139 -21.90 6.78 -6.67
C ALA A 139 -20.47 6.56 -6.14
N GLY A 140 -19.67 7.63 -6.08
CA GLY A 140 -18.21 7.57 -5.90
C GLY A 140 -17.65 6.63 -4.82
N ALA A 141 -18.25 6.53 -3.63
CA ALA A 141 -17.76 5.64 -2.57
C ALA A 141 -18.16 4.17 -2.78
N THR A 142 -19.32 3.91 -3.38
CA THR A 142 -19.80 2.57 -3.76
C THR A 142 -18.99 2.01 -4.93
N ARG A 143 -18.51 2.90 -5.81
CA ARG A 143 -17.68 2.59 -6.96
C ARG A 143 -16.37 1.90 -6.58
N ASP A 144 -15.59 2.53 -5.71
CA ASP A 144 -14.26 2.05 -5.38
C ASP A 144 -14.31 0.75 -4.57
N PHE A 145 -15.33 0.61 -3.71
CA PHE A 145 -15.61 -0.64 -2.99
C PHE A 145 -16.02 -1.78 -3.92
N LEU A 146 -16.96 -1.56 -4.84
CA LEU A 146 -17.38 -2.59 -5.80
C LEU A 146 -16.23 -2.98 -6.74
N ILE A 147 -15.37 -2.04 -7.13
CA ILE A 147 -14.19 -2.33 -7.95
C ILE A 147 -13.18 -3.19 -7.17
N ALA A 148 -12.85 -2.82 -5.93
CA ALA A 148 -11.96 -3.61 -5.07
C ALA A 148 -12.52 -5.02 -4.79
N LEU A 149 -13.84 -5.11 -4.57
CA LEU A 149 -14.55 -6.38 -4.36
C LEU A 149 -14.51 -7.23 -5.64
N LEU A 150 -14.86 -6.67 -6.80
CA LEU A 150 -14.84 -7.37 -8.09
C LEU A 150 -13.43 -7.86 -8.45
N ASP A 151 -12.39 -7.11 -8.10
CA ASP A 151 -11.00 -7.53 -8.32
C ASP A 151 -10.55 -8.68 -7.41
N LEU A 152 -11.15 -8.77 -6.22
CA LEU A 152 -10.86 -9.79 -5.21
C LEU A 152 -11.58 -11.11 -5.49
N VAL A 153 -12.81 -11.08 -6.03
CA VAL A 153 -13.65 -12.28 -6.21
C VAL A 153 -13.73 -12.79 -7.65
N SER A 154 -13.38 -11.98 -8.65
CA SER A 154 -13.52 -12.36 -10.05
C SER A 154 -12.36 -13.23 -10.54
N THR A 155 -12.68 -14.34 -11.23
CA THR A 155 -11.72 -15.11 -12.04
C THR A 155 -11.44 -14.45 -13.39
N VAL A 156 -12.24 -13.44 -13.75
CA VAL A 156 -12.07 -12.60 -14.93
C VAL A 156 -11.30 -11.35 -14.52
N PRO A 157 -10.20 -10.97 -15.21
CA PRO A 157 -9.45 -9.76 -14.90
C PRO A 157 -10.39 -8.55 -14.82
N LEU A 158 -10.31 -7.76 -13.75
CA LEU A 158 -11.15 -6.59 -13.51
C LEU A 158 -11.19 -5.65 -14.74
N ALA A 159 -10.05 -5.47 -15.41
CA ALA A 159 -9.97 -4.69 -16.66
C ALA A 159 -10.89 -5.22 -17.76
N LEU A 160 -11.03 -6.55 -17.89
CA LEU A 160 -11.90 -7.18 -18.87
C LEU A 160 -13.38 -7.05 -18.50
N LEU A 161 -13.69 -7.02 -17.20
CA LEU A 161 -15.04 -6.80 -16.69
C LEU A 161 -15.48 -5.35 -16.90
N LEU A 162 -14.61 -4.40 -16.55
CA LEU A 162 -14.84 -2.95 -16.72
C LEU A 162 -14.95 -2.57 -18.21
N GLN A 163 -14.12 -3.15 -19.07
CA GLN A 163 -14.24 -3.00 -20.53
C GLN A 163 -15.56 -3.53 -21.09
N ARG A 164 -16.06 -4.66 -20.57
CA ARG A 164 -17.36 -5.22 -20.99
C ARG A 164 -18.54 -4.38 -20.53
N CYS A 165 -18.37 -3.63 -19.45
CA CYS A 165 -19.40 -2.77 -18.87
C CYS A 165 -19.24 -1.29 -19.27
N ASP A 166 -18.34 -0.97 -20.21
CA ASP A 166 -18.05 0.40 -20.67
C ASP A 166 -17.79 1.40 -19.53
N LEU A 167 -17.17 0.90 -18.45
CA LEU A 167 -16.86 1.66 -17.26
C LEU A 167 -15.39 2.04 -17.26
N PRO A 168 -15.04 3.30 -16.96
CA PRO A 168 -13.65 3.68 -16.86
C PRO A 168 -13.01 2.93 -15.69
N LEU A 169 -11.86 2.28 -15.96
CA LEU A 169 -10.92 1.88 -14.92
C LEU A 169 -10.75 3.07 -13.97
N PRO A 170 -10.84 2.88 -12.64
CA PRO A 170 -10.53 3.98 -11.75
C PRO A 170 -9.09 4.39 -12.05
N ASN A 171 -8.88 5.67 -12.36
CA ASN A 171 -7.57 6.21 -12.71
C ASN A 171 -6.53 6.07 -11.56
N ARG A 172 -6.95 5.61 -10.38
CA ARG A 172 -6.12 5.40 -9.20
C ARG A 172 -6.62 4.16 -8.46
N GLN A 173 -5.71 3.26 -8.08
CA GLN A 173 -6.03 2.21 -7.13
C GLN A 173 -6.46 2.85 -5.80
N PRO A 174 -7.44 2.27 -5.07
CA PRO A 174 -7.75 2.75 -3.73
C PRO A 174 -6.48 2.76 -2.87
N GLU A 175 -6.35 3.77 -2.01
CA GLU A 175 -5.18 3.86 -1.14
C GLU A 175 -5.13 2.65 -0.19
N PRO A 176 -3.99 1.94 -0.13
CA PRO A 176 -3.87 0.73 0.67
C PRO A 176 -3.85 1.12 2.14
N THR A 177 -4.83 0.64 2.90
CA THR A 177 -4.78 0.75 4.37
C THR A 177 -4.03 -0.43 4.96
N PRO A 178 -3.38 -0.29 6.14
CA PRO A 178 -2.76 -1.42 6.82
C PRO A 178 -3.70 -2.62 7.02
N ALA A 179 -4.99 -2.36 7.26
CA ALA A 179 -6.01 -3.41 7.38
C ALA A 179 -6.22 -4.17 6.07
N ILE A 180 -6.39 -3.45 4.95
CA ILE A 180 -6.57 -4.07 3.62
C ILE A 180 -5.33 -4.89 3.26
N VAL A 181 -4.14 -4.30 3.43
CA VAL A 181 -2.87 -4.94 3.11
C VAL A 181 -2.69 -6.24 3.90
N LYS A 182 -2.98 -6.19 5.20
CA LYS A 182 -2.77 -7.32 6.12
C LYS A 182 -3.68 -8.51 5.84
N PHE A 183 -4.96 -8.27 5.51
CA PHE A 183 -5.97 -9.33 5.48
C PHE A 183 -6.37 -9.77 4.08
N PHE A 184 -6.26 -8.88 3.08
CA PHE A 184 -6.90 -9.08 1.78
C PHE A 184 -5.96 -8.92 0.58
N HIS A 185 -4.73 -8.44 0.77
CA HIS A 185 -3.87 -8.15 -0.37
C HIS A 185 -3.32 -9.43 -1.03
N PRO A 186 -3.55 -9.62 -2.33
CA PRO A 186 -3.08 -10.81 -3.04
C PRO A 186 -1.55 -10.79 -3.20
N VAL A 187 -0.90 -11.91 -2.84
CA VAL A 187 0.57 -12.03 -2.84
C VAL A 187 1.22 -11.80 -4.20
N ASN A 188 0.47 -11.99 -5.29
CA ASN A 188 0.92 -11.85 -6.67
C ASN A 188 0.54 -10.50 -7.29
N ARG A 189 0.11 -9.51 -6.50
CA ARG A 189 -0.09 -8.13 -7.00
C ARG A 189 0.73 -7.12 -6.20
N PRO A 190 1.27 -6.06 -6.85
CA PRO A 190 1.89 -4.95 -6.14
C PRO A 190 0.90 -4.29 -5.17
N ILE A 191 1.41 -3.64 -4.11
CA ILE A 191 0.63 -2.82 -3.19
C ILE A 191 -0.04 -1.68 -3.97
N GLN A 192 0.78 -0.95 -4.72
CA GLN A 192 0.37 0.18 -5.53
C GLN A 192 1.18 0.26 -6.81
N TYR A 193 0.58 0.84 -7.83
CA TYR A 193 1.28 1.35 -9.00
C TYR A 193 0.53 2.58 -9.52
N TRP A 194 1.29 3.57 -10.01
CA TRP A 194 0.70 4.78 -10.57
C TRP A 194 1.65 5.45 -11.57
N MET A 195 1.14 6.45 -12.28
CA MET A 195 1.92 7.33 -13.13
C MET A 195 1.77 8.78 -12.70
N SER A 196 2.80 9.56 -12.95
CA SER A 196 2.80 11.01 -12.72
C SER A 196 3.57 11.70 -13.84
N GLU A 197 3.14 12.91 -14.20
CA GLU A 197 3.83 13.72 -15.20
C GLU A 197 4.87 14.62 -14.55
N THR A 198 6.05 14.67 -15.17
CA THR A 198 7.17 15.52 -14.75
C THR A 198 7.79 16.23 -15.97
N ILE A 199 8.72 17.16 -15.75
CA ILE A 199 9.52 17.74 -16.85
C ILE A 199 10.25 16.65 -17.66
N GLY A 200 10.68 15.59 -16.99
CA GLY A 200 11.32 14.43 -17.60
C GLY A 200 10.38 13.60 -18.48
N GLY A 201 9.07 13.86 -18.41
CA GLY A 201 7.97 13.07 -18.95
C GLY A 201 7.38 12.12 -17.92
N THR A 202 6.58 11.16 -18.40
CA THR A 202 5.82 10.23 -17.57
C THR A 202 6.75 9.37 -16.70
N VAL A 203 6.52 9.43 -15.39
CA VAL A 203 7.17 8.61 -14.37
C VAL A 203 6.15 7.60 -13.87
N ALA A 204 6.48 6.32 -13.99
CA ALA A 204 5.69 5.23 -13.41
C ALA A 204 6.35 4.75 -12.11
N PHE A 205 5.53 4.36 -11.15
CA PHE A 205 5.95 3.87 -9.86
C PHE A 205 5.32 2.50 -9.61
N ILE A 206 6.11 1.54 -9.11
CA ILE A 206 5.62 0.24 -8.65
C ILE A 206 6.08 0.05 -7.20
N VAL A 207 5.11 -0.19 -6.32
CA VAL A 207 5.34 -0.57 -4.92
C VAL A 207 5.00 -2.05 -4.75
N TYR A 208 6.02 -2.89 -4.60
CA TYR A 208 5.88 -4.33 -4.47
C TYR A 208 5.35 -4.73 -3.09
N PHE A 209 4.43 -5.69 -3.07
CA PHE A 209 3.99 -6.34 -1.85
C PHE A 209 5.02 -7.38 -1.41
N SER A 210 5.90 -6.97 -0.51
CA SER A 210 7.01 -7.79 -0.01
C SER A 210 7.11 -7.72 1.52
N PRO A 211 7.94 -8.54 2.18
CA PRO A 211 8.21 -8.41 3.61
C PRO A 211 8.75 -7.01 3.94
N ALA A 212 8.48 -6.54 5.18
CA ALA A 212 8.96 -5.24 5.63
C ALA A 212 10.49 -5.14 5.56
N CYS A 213 10.98 -3.90 5.38
CA CYS A 213 12.41 -3.57 5.45
C CYS A 213 13.09 -4.28 6.63
N THR A 214 14.23 -4.94 6.39
CA THR A 214 14.96 -5.64 7.46
C THR A 214 15.50 -4.71 8.55
N TYR A 215 15.71 -3.43 8.23
CA TYR A 215 16.19 -2.44 9.19
C TYR A 215 15.11 -2.05 10.21
N LYS A 216 13.90 -1.64 9.76
CA LYS A 216 12.66 -1.37 10.54
C LYS A 216 12.76 -0.76 11.95
N VAL A 217 13.83 -0.01 12.25
CA VAL A 217 14.01 0.68 13.54
C VAL A 217 13.99 2.20 13.43
N CYS A 218 13.80 2.73 12.22
CA CYS A 218 13.67 4.16 11.99
C CYS A 218 12.45 4.71 12.74
N GLN A 219 12.64 5.69 13.62
CA GLN A 219 11.52 6.41 14.22
C GLN A 219 10.79 7.24 13.13
N GLY A 220 9.46 7.21 13.15
CA GLY A 220 8.62 7.93 12.19
C GLY A 220 8.29 7.19 10.89
N CYS A 221 8.83 5.99 10.66
CA CYS A 221 8.53 5.21 9.45
C CYS A 221 7.28 4.34 9.64
N ALA A 222 6.19 4.69 8.94
CA ALA A 222 4.93 3.92 8.95
C ALA A 222 4.85 2.83 7.86
N LEU A 223 5.78 2.84 6.90
CA LEU A 223 5.80 1.93 5.76
C LEU A 223 5.83 0.41 6.08
N PRO A 224 6.43 -0.06 7.19
CA PRO A 224 6.33 -1.47 7.59
C PRO A 224 4.89 -1.97 7.78
N ASP A 225 3.94 -1.09 8.08
CA ASP A 225 2.52 -1.45 8.25
C ASP A 225 1.82 -1.74 6.91
N LEU A 226 2.39 -1.25 5.80
CA LEU A 226 1.96 -1.56 4.44
C LEU A 226 2.73 -2.73 3.83
N SER A 227 3.54 -3.45 4.62
CA SER A 227 4.33 -4.58 4.13
C SER A 227 3.68 -5.93 4.43
N SER A 228 4.07 -6.96 3.69
CA SER A 228 3.55 -8.30 3.89
C SER A 228 3.99 -8.89 5.24
N GLN A 229 2.99 -9.38 5.99
CA GLN A 229 3.21 -10.23 7.17
C GLN A 229 3.28 -11.72 6.80
N ALA A 230 2.89 -12.06 5.57
CA ALA A 230 2.94 -13.42 5.06
C ALA A 230 4.29 -13.71 4.41
N LYS A 231 4.58 -15.00 4.23
CA LYS A 231 5.75 -15.42 3.45
C LYS A 231 5.50 -15.11 1.98
N ILE A 232 6.29 -14.21 1.41
CA ILE A 232 6.34 -13.93 -0.02
C ILE A 232 7.52 -14.70 -0.62
N LEU A 233 7.26 -15.46 -1.68
CA LEU A 233 8.29 -16.19 -2.41
C LEU A 233 8.78 -15.35 -3.61
N PRO A 234 10.00 -15.60 -4.12
CA PRO A 234 10.52 -14.84 -5.27
C PRO A 234 9.61 -14.90 -6.50
N HIS A 235 8.95 -16.04 -6.74
CA HIS A 235 8.02 -16.19 -7.85
C HIS A 235 6.75 -15.33 -7.70
N ASP A 236 6.31 -15.03 -6.46
CA ASP A 236 5.18 -14.14 -6.22
C ASP A 236 5.53 -12.71 -6.67
N LEU A 237 6.75 -12.24 -6.35
CA LEU A 237 7.23 -10.91 -6.77
C LEU A 237 7.48 -10.82 -8.28
N ILE A 238 7.91 -11.92 -8.90
CA ILE A 238 7.98 -12.01 -10.38
C ILE A 238 6.58 -11.85 -10.97
N GLU A 239 5.57 -12.55 -10.44
CA GLU A 239 4.18 -12.39 -10.90
C GLU A 239 3.63 -10.98 -10.65
N GLN A 240 4.04 -10.30 -9.57
CA GLN A 240 3.69 -8.89 -9.36
C GLN A 240 4.24 -7.99 -10.47
N THR A 241 5.51 -8.20 -10.86
CA THR A 241 6.11 -7.51 -12.01
C THR A 241 5.27 -7.78 -13.25
N ASP A 242 5.08 -9.06 -13.58
CA ASP A 242 4.41 -9.46 -14.81
C ASP A 242 2.95 -8.98 -14.87
N TYR A 243 2.24 -8.95 -13.74
CA TYR A 243 0.90 -8.40 -13.64
C TYR A 243 0.86 -6.94 -14.09
N VAL A 244 1.80 -6.11 -13.60
CA VAL A 244 1.85 -4.68 -13.97
C VAL A 244 2.02 -4.50 -15.47
N PHE A 245 2.97 -5.22 -16.07
CA PHE A 245 3.31 -5.08 -17.49
C PHE A 245 2.37 -5.83 -18.46
N ARG A 246 1.57 -6.80 -17.98
CA ARG A 246 0.63 -7.56 -18.84
C ARG A 246 -0.82 -7.13 -18.69
N VAL A 247 -1.20 -6.64 -17.51
CA VAL A 247 -2.61 -6.44 -17.13
C VAL A 247 -2.88 -5.02 -16.68
N ALA A 248 -2.03 -4.47 -15.81
CA ALA A 248 -2.33 -3.20 -15.16
C ALA A 248 -2.17 -1.99 -16.07
N TRP A 249 -1.11 -1.98 -16.88
CA TRP A 249 -0.84 -0.90 -17.83
C TRP A 249 -1.10 -1.34 -19.27
N THR A 250 -1.71 -0.44 -20.02
CA THR A 250 -1.93 -0.57 -21.46
C THR A 250 -0.62 -0.37 -22.23
N GLU A 251 -0.59 -0.79 -23.50
CA GLU A 251 0.57 -0.57 -24.37
C GLU A 251 0.85 0.92 -24.62
N GLU A 252 -0.18 1.77 -24.65
CA GLU A 252 -0.02 3.22 -24.81
C GLU A 252 0.66 3.85 -23.58
N GLU A 253 0.22 3.46 -22.39
CA GLU A 253 0.83 3.88 -21.14
C GLU A 253 2.27 3.38 -21.04
N LEU A 254 2.55 2.10 -21.32
CA LEU A 254 3.92 1.58 -21.38
C LEU A 254 4.81 2.35 -22.36
N ALA A 255 4.25 2.81 -23.48
CA ALA A 255 4.95 3.59 -24.49
C ALA A 255 5.17 5.08 -24.12
N SER A 256 4.51 5.60 -23.09
CA SER A 256 4.69 6.97 -22.60
C SER A 256 5.77 7.05 -21.51
N ILE A 257 5.95 5.99 -20.73
CA ILE A 257 6.86 5.95 -19.56
C ILE A 257 8.31 6.22 -19.97
N ARG A 258 8.91 7.19 -19.29
CA ARG A 258 10.34 7.55 -19.41
C ARG A 258 11.15 7.21 -18.18
N THR A 259 10.53 7.18 -17.01
CA THR A 259 11.18 6.78 -15.77
C THR A 259 10.32 5.74 -15.06
N LEU A 260 10.95 4.64 -14.63
CA LEU A 260 10.32 3.64 -13.76
C LEU A 260 10.94 3.71 -12.37
N VAL A 261 10.14 3.87 -11.33
CA VAL A 261 10.56 3.73 -9.94
C VAL A 261 10.13 2.37 -9.42
N ILE A 262 11.09 1.62 -8.87
CA ILE A 262 10.87 0.30 -8.27
C ILE A 262 11.10 0.46 -6.77
N SER A 263 10.05 0.18 -6.00
CA SER A 263 10.06 0.22 -4.54
C SER A 263 9.39 -1.02 -3.95
N ASN A 264 9.78 -1.38 -2.75
CA ASN A 264 9.04 -2.32 -1.91
C ASN A 264 8.76 -1.72 -0.53
N ASN A 265 8.63 -0.38 -0.45
CA ASN A 265 8.50 0.37 0.80
C ASN A 265 9.69 0.15 1.76
N GLY A 266 10.86 -0.20 1.21
CA GLY A 266 12.04 -0.59 1.97
C GLY A 266 13.32 -0.49 1.17
N SER A 267 13.82 -1.63 0.71
CA SER A 267 15.03 -1.70 -0.10
C SER A 267 14.97 -2.81 -1.13
N VAL A 268 14.94 -2.43 -2.41
CA VAL A 268 14.90 -3.40 -3.52
C VAL A 268 16.24 -4.09 -3.75
N LEU A 269 17.29 -3.68 -3.02
CA LEU A 269 18.58 -4.39 -2.96
C LEU A 269 18.71 -5.27 -1.71
N ASP A 270 17.70 -5.36 -0.85
CA ASP A 270 17.76 -6.19 0.36
C ASP A 270 17.30 -7.61 0.08
N GLU A 271 18.25 -8.53 -0.14
CA GLU A 271 18.01 -9.91 -0.62
C GLU A 271 16.88 -10.68 0.10
N PRO A 272 16.73 -10.61 1.44
CA PRO A 272 15.65 -11.30 2.15
C PRO A 272 14.25 -10.75 1.86
N THR A 273 14.12 -9.49 1.44
CA THR A 273 12.83 -8.84 1.15
C THR A 273 12.56 -8.74 -0.35
N PHE A 274 13.62 -8.53 -1.13
CA PHE A 274 13.58 -8.35 -2.56
C PHE A 274 14.81 -9.01 -3.21
N PRO A 275 14.70 -10.29 -3.61
CA PRO A 275 15.83 -11.03 -4.17
C PRO A 275 16.38 -10.39 -5.44
N GLN A 276 17.70 -10.44 -5.63
CA GLN A 276 18.35 -9.83 -6.79
C GLN A 276 17.79 -10.37 -8.12
N SER A 277 17.41 -11.65 -8.18
CA SER A 277 16.80 -12.23 -9.38
C SER A 277 15.48 -11.56 -9.77
N VAL A 278 14.68 -11.15 -8.80
CA VAL A 278 13.43 -10.41 -9.02
C VAL A 278 13.75 -9.03 -9.57
N LEU A 279 14.70 -8.31 -8.97
CA LEU A 279 15.10 -6.98 -9.45
C LEU A 279 15.59 -7.01 -10.89
N LEU A 280 16.49 -7.94 -11.23
CA LEU A 280 17.02 -8.05 -12.58
C LEU A 280 15.92 -8.42 -13.58
N HIS A 281 14.96 -9.28 -13.20
CA HIS A 281 13.76 -9.58 -14.00
C HIS A 281 12.92 -8.32 -14.24
N SER A 282 12.63 -7.54 -13.19
CA SER A 282 11.85 -6.29 -13.30
C SER A 282 12.52 -5.27 -14.23
N ILE A 283 13.83 -5.10 -14.13
CA ILE A 283 14.61 -4.23 -15.03
C ILE A 283 14.54 -4.73 -16.48
N GLN A 284 14.71 -6.04 -16.69
CA GLN A 284 14.68 -6.64 -18.03
C GLN A 284 13.31 -6.49 -18.69
N VAL A 285 12.23 -6.77 -17.97
CA VAL A 285 10.85 -6.61 -18.46
C VAL A 285 10.56 -5.14 -18.76
N ALA A 286 10.95 -4.23 -17.86
CA ALA A 286 10.78 -2.79 -18.07
C ALA A 286 11.47 -2.33 -19.36
N ALA A 287 12.74 -2.67 -19.52
CA ALA A 287 13.50 -2.27 -20.70
C ALA A 287 12.94 -2.88 -21.99
N ALA A 288 12.40 -4.10 -21.95
CA ALA A 288 11.78 -4.74 -23.11
C ALA A 288 10.42 -4.10 -23.49
N ARG A 289 9.61 -3.73 -22.50
CA ARG A 289 8.22 -3.30 -22.71
C ARG A 289 8.02 -1.79 -22.79
N MET A 290 8.95 -0.99 -22.27
CA MET A 290 8.86 0.47 -22.27
C MET A 290 9.81 1.06 -23.32
N PRO A 291 9.35 1.35 -24.55
CA PRO A 291 10.21 1.80 -25.64
C PRO A 291 10.94 3.11 -25.34
N LYS A 292 10.32 4.03 -24.58
CA LYS A 292 10.87 5.35 -24.24
C LYS A 292 11.55 5.42 -22.87
N LEU A 293 11.73 4.29 -22.18
CA LEU A 293 12.38 4.26 -20.88
C LEU A 293 13.82 4.79 -20.97
N ARG A 294 14.13 5.79 -20.14
CA ARG A 294 15.43 6.46 -20.02
C ARG A 294 16.05 6.28 -18.64
N ARG A 295 15.24 6.01 -17.61
CA ARG A 295 15.73 5.87 -16.25
C ARG A 295 14.97 4.83 -15.45
N ILE A 296 15.71 4.07 -14.67
CA ILE A 296 15.16 3.20 -13.61
C ILE A 296 15.67 3.71 -12.27
N SER A 297 14.76 4.08 -11.36
CA SER A 297 15.06 4.51 -10.00
C SER A 297 14.80 3.35 -9.04
N LEU A 298 15.80 3.00 -8.23
CA LEU A 298 15.74 1.86 -7.32
C LEU A 298 15.79 2.35 -5.87
N GLU A 299 14.70 2.18 -5.12
CA GLU A 299 14.67 2.58 -3.71
C GLU A 299 15.45 1.62 -2.83
N THR A 300 16.43 2.14 -2.09
CA THR A 300 17.33 1.30 -1.31
C THR A 300 17.97 2.03 -0.13
N ARG A 301 18.48 1.25 0.81
CA ARG A 301 19.39 1.71 1.86
C ARG A 301 20.84 1.46 1.44
N ALA A 302 21.74 2.31 1.93
CA ALA A 302 23.14 2.32 1.52
C ALA A 302 23.88 1.02 1.87
N GLU A 303 23.55 0.38 3.00
CA GLU A 303 24.22 -0.85 3.44
C GLU A 303 23.96 -2.07 2.54
N PHE A 304 22.93 -2.04 1.69
CA PHE A 304 22.61 -3.12 0.77
C PHE A 304 23.27 -2.97 -0.61
N VAL A 305 23.90 -1.82 -0.85
CA VAL A 305 24.58 -1.51 -2.11
C VAL A 305 25.98 -2.13 -2.07
N THR A 306 26.26 -3.02 -3.01
CA THR A 306 27.59 -3.62 -3.19
C THR A 306 28.06 -3.43 -4.64
N PRO A 307 29.39 -3.42 -4.89
CA PRO A 307 29.92 -3.34 -6.24
C PRO A 307 29.36 -4.42 -7.18
N GLU A 308 29.13 -5.64 -6.69
CA GLU A 308 28.61 -6.76 -7.47
C GLU A 308 27.16 -6.53 -7.91
N LYS A 309 26.32 -5.95 -7.03
CA LYS A 309 24.93 -5.60 -7.36
C LYS A 309 24.89 -4.46 -8.38
N LEU A 310 25.71 -3.43 -8.18
CA LEU A 310 25.82 -2.31 -9.13
C LEU A 310 26.27 -2.80 -10.50
N ALA A 311 27.30 -3.66 -10.56
CA ALA A 311 27.77 -4.26 -11.80
C ALA A 311 26.70 -5.11 -12.49
N SER A 312 25.90 -5.86 -11.72
CA SER A 312 24.79 -6.66 -12.26
C SER A 312 23.69 -5.78 -12.86
N ILE A 313 23.32 -4.68 -12.18
CA ILE A 313 22.33 -3.71 -12.66
C ILE A 313 22.83 -3.04 -13.94
N ALA A 314 24.06 -2.52 -13.93
CA ALA A 314 24.69 -1.90 -15.09
C ALA A 314 24.75 -2.88 -16.27
N LYS A 315 25.07 -4.15 -16.02
CA LYS A 315 25.12 -5.16 -17.08
C LYS A 315 23.75 -5.46 -17.69
N VAL A 316 22.69 -5.57 -16.89
CA VAL A 316 21.34 -5.78 -17.42
C VAL A 316 20.87 -4.58 -18.24
N ILE A 317 21.21 -3.36 -17.81
CA ILE A 317 20.90 -2.13 -18.56
C ILE A 317 21.68 -2.09 -19.89
N GLU A 318 22.97 -2.42 -19.88
CA GLU A 318 23.79 -2.52 -21.09
C GLU A 318 23.20 -3.53 -22.08
N LEU A 319 22.82 -4.72 -21.60
CA LEU A 319 22.24 -5.79 -22.41
C LEU A 319 20.85 -5.44 -22.97
N ALA A 320 20.14 -4.49 -22.38
CA ALA A 320 18.87 -4.00 -22.92
C ALA A 320 19.05 -3.23 -24.24
N GLY A 321 20.28 -2.82 -24.60
CA GLY A 321 20.58 -2.19 -25.88
C GLY A 321 19.96 -0.80 -26.07
N LYS A 322 19.61 -0.12 -24.97
CA LYS A 322 19.08 1.25 -24.97
C LYS A 322 20.19 2.23 -24.56
N PRO A 323 20.76 3.01 -25.49
CA PRO A 323 21.92 3.86 -25.21
C PRO A 323 21.63 4.96 -24.18
N ASP A 324 20.38 5.42 -24.11
CA ASP A 324 19.95 6.48 -23.18
C ASP A 324 19.39 5.93 -21.86
N LEU A 325 19.38 4.62 -21.64
CA LEU A 325 18.88 4.02 -20.40
C LEU A 325 19.94 4.10 -19.31
N SER A 326 19.60 4.76 -18.21
CA SER A 326 20.41 4.90 -17.01
C SER A 326 19.69 4.32 -15.79
N PHE A 327 20.40 4.19 -14.67
CA PHE A 327 19.79 3.94 -13.37
C PHE A 327 20.17 5.01 -12.36
N GLU A 328 19.28 5.23 -11.39
CA GLU A 328 19.56 5.99 -10.18
C GLU A 328 19.22 5.13 -8.96
N LEU A 329 19.98 5.31 -7.87
CA LEU A 329 19.56 4.81 -6.57
C LEU A 329 18.82 5.90 -5.81
N ALA A 330 17.69 5.56 -5.21
CA ALA A 330 16.93 6.46 -4.36
C ALA A 330 17.15 6.08 -2.89
N LEU A 331 17.92 6.91 -2.20
CA LEU A 331 18.39 6.72 -0.83
C LEU A 331 17.57 7.57 0.15
N GLY A 332 17.00 6.93 1.17
CA GLY A 332 16.48 7.67 2.34
C GLY A 332 17.62 8.25 3.18
N VAL A 333 17.78 9.57 3.20
CA VAL A 333 18.70 10.27 4.12
C VAL A 333 17.91 10.82 5.32
N GLU A 334 16.66 11.25 5.07
CA GLU A 334 15.69 11.82 6.00
C GLU A 334 16.11 13.17 6.59
N VAL A 335 17.26 13.25 7.25
CA VAL A 335 17.79 14.48 7.88
C VAL A 335 19.28 14.56 7.66
N PHE A 336 19.82 15.73 7.38
CA PHE A 336 21.23 15.89 7.15
C PHE A 336 22.04 15.85 8.46
N ASP A 337 21.57 16.54 9.51
CA ASP A 337 22.18 16.53 10.82
C ASP A 337 22.33 15.09 11.33
N LYS A 338 23.59 14.68 11.52
CA LYS A 338 23.94 13.30 11.89
C LYS A 338 23.42 12.89 13.27
N HIS A 339 23.22 13.84 14.18
CA HIS A 339 22.68 13.56 15.50
C HIS A 339 21.17 13.28 15.39
N LEU A 340 20.41 14.16 14.74
CA LEU A 340 18.99 13.94 14.46
C LEU A 340 18.79 12.67 13.63
N ARG A 341 19.54 12.49 12.54
CA ARG A 341 19.44 11.31 11.66
C ARG A 341 19.67 9.99 12.40
N ASN A 342 20.71 9.91 13.25
CA ASN A 342 21.14 8.61 13.81
C ASN A 342 20.81 8.39 15.28
N ARG A 343 20.57 9.44 16.07
CA ARG A 343 20.20 9.34 17.49
C ARG A 343 18.72 9.51 17.73
N VAL A 344 18.06 10.38 16.97
CA VAL A 344 16.62 10.58 17.05
C VAL A 344 15.92 9.64 16.06
N ILE A 345 16.02 9.88 14.76
CA ILE A 345 15.35 9.06 13.75
C ILE A 345 15.89 7.62 13.70
N ARG A 346 17.09 7.37 14.23
CA ARG A 346 17.76 6.04 14.19
C ARG A 346 17.86 5.50 12.77
N LYS A 347 18.24 6.33 11.79
CA LYS A 347 18.34 5.92 10.38
C LYS A 347 19.51 4.95 10.13
N GLY A 348 20.57 5.06 10.91
CA GLY A 348 21.77 4.20 10.80
C GLY A 348 22.64 4.51 9.59
N LEU A 349 22.64 5.76 9.12
CA LEU A 349 23.35 6.19 7.91
C LEU A 349 24.42 7.23 8.26
N SER A 350 25.68 6.91 7.98
CA SER A 350 26.82 7.81 8.22
C SER A 350 27.20 8.59 6.94
N ASP A 351 27.80 9.77 7.10
CA ASP A 351 28.29 10.57 5.97
C ASP A 351 29.32 9.79 5.14
N ARG A 352 30.17 9.00 5.81
CA ARG A 352 31.13 8.11 5.15
C ARG A 352 30.45 7.06 4.28
N ALA A 353 29.33 6.49 4.73
CA ALA A 353 28.56 5.54 3.94
C ALA A 353 27.93 6.22 2.71
N ILE A 354 27.43 7.45 2.86
CA ILE A 354 26.92 8.24 1.73
C ILE A 354 28.03 8.54 0.72
N GLN A 355 29.20 8.99 1.18
CA GLN A 355 30.37 9.25 0.32
C GLN A 355 30.83 8.00 -0.42
N ALA A 356 30.95 6.87 0.27
CA ALA A 356 31.33 5.60 -0.35
C ALA A 356 30.32 5.15 -1.41
N LEU A 357 29.03 5.37 -1.14
CA LEU A 357 27.95 5.09 -2.09
C LEU A 357 28.06 5.96 -3.35
N VAL A 358 28.21 7.28 -3.19
CA VAL A 358 28.35 8.21 -4.34
C VAL A 358 29.57 7.85 -5.18
N LYS A 359 30.71 7.57 -4.56
CA LYS A 359 31.91 7.10 -5.27
C LYS A 359 31.63 5.83 -6.08
N SER A 360 30.99 4.84 -5.47
CA SER A 360 30.66 3.57 -6.14
C SER A 360 29.67 3.77 -7.29
N LEU A 361 28.73 4.71 -7.17
CA LEU A 361 27.80 5.07 -8.24
C LEU A 361 28.50 5.74 -9.42
N GLY A 362 29.44 6.66 -9.16
CA GLY A 362 30.24 7.28 -10.21
C GLY A 362 31.05 6.24 -11.01
N GLU A 363 31.63 5.24 -10.33
CA GLU A 363 32.33 4.13 -10.98
C GLU A 363 31.40 3.22 -11.80
N ALA A 364 30.15 3.06 -11.37
CA ALA A 364 29.16 2.22 -12.04
C ALA A 364 28.31 2.97 -13.11
N GLY A 365 28.51 4.28 -13.26
CA GLY A 365 27.71 5.13 -14.17
C GLY A 365 26.26 5.33 -13.73
N GLY A 366 26.00 5.29 -12.42
CA GLY A 366 24.68 5.51 -11.83
C GLY A 366 24.52 6.91 -11.23
N ASP A 367 23.28 7.38 -11.15
CA ASP A 367 22.89 8.63 -10.49
C ASP A 367 22.39 8.40 -9.04
N LEU A 368 22.24 9.47 -8.26
CA LEU A 368 21.70 9.40 -6.90
C LEU A 368 20.49 10.33 -6.72
N ARG A 369 19.44 9.79 -6.10
CA ARG A 369 18.34 10.55 -5.51
C ARG A 369 18.42 10.40 -4.00
N CYS A 370 18.28 11.49 -3.26
CA CYS A 370 18.23 11.48 -1.79
C CYS A 370 16.88 11.99 -1.31
N TYR A 371 16.12 11.15 -0.61
CA TYR A 371 14.94 11.59 0.12
C TYR A 371 15.37 12.33 1.38
N MET A 372 14.98 13.59 1.45
CA MET A 372 15.19 14.51 2.56
C MET A 372 13.82 14.90 3.10
N MET A 373 13.61 14.77 4.39
CA MET A 373 12.36 15.17 5.04
C MET A 373 12.55 16.58 5.60
N LEU A 374 11.64 17.50 5.28
CA LEU A 374 11.63 18.84 5.83
C LEU A 374 10.87 18.81 7.16
N LYS A 375 11.58 19.14 8.24
CA LYS A 375 11.08 19.14 9.63
C LYS A 375 10.55 17.78 10.14
N PRO A 376 11.34 16.70 10.13
CA PRO A 376 10.85 15.36 10.51
C PRO A 376 10.97 15.02 12.00
N VAL A 377 11.50 15.92 12.82
CA VAL A 377 11.74 15.68 14.25
C VAL A 377 10.91 16.65 15.09
N PRO A 378 10.15 16.19 16.09
CA PRO A 378 9.49 17.08 17.04
C PRO A 378 10.47 18.04 17.73
N GLY A 379 10.05 19.28 17.95
CA GLY A 379 10.84 20.28 18.68
C GLY A 379 11.89 21.05 17.85
N ILE A 380 12.09 20.74 16.57
CA ILE A 380 12.89 21.61 15.68
C ILE A 380 12.00 22.70 15.06
N SER A 381 12.57 23.90 14.93
CA SER A 381 11.93 25.04 14.26
C SER A 381 11.94 24.89 12.74
N ASP A 382 11.06 25.61 12.06
CA ASP A 382 11.04 25.63 10.59
C ASP A 382 12.35 26.22 10.00
N HIS A 383 13.01 27.13 10.73
CA HIS A 383 14.31 27.67 10.35
C HIS A 383 15.42 26.61 10.44
N GLU A 384 15.49 25.85 11.55
CA GLU A 384 16.44 24.74 11.68
C GLU A 384 16.21 23.67 10.60
N ALA A 385 14.95 23.42 10.23
CA ALA A 385 14.62 22.49 9.16
C ALA A 385 15.10 22.97 7.78
N VAL A 386 14.97 24.27 7.46
CA VAL A 386 15.51 24.85 6.22
C VAL A 386 17.04 24.85 6.23
N ASP A 387 17.67 25.18 7.36
CA ASP A 387 19.12 25.16 7.52
C ASP A 387 19.70 23.74 7.37
N ASP A 388 18.97 22.70 7.78
CA ASP A 388 19.34 21.30 7.56
C ASP A 388 19.36 20.94 6.06
N ILE A 389 18.33 21.35 5.30
CA ILE A 389 18.26 21.16 3.85
C ILE A 389 19.39 21.92 3.13
N ASP A 390 19.67 23.15 3.55
CA ASP A 390 20.74 23.98 2.99
C ASP A 390 22.13 23.35 3.20
N GLN A 391 22.37 22.78 4.39
CA GLN A 391 23.58 22.01 4.65
C GLN A 391 23.67 20.75 3.78
N ALA A 392 22.55 20.05 3.58
CA ALA A 392 22.47 18.90 2.67
C ALA A 392 22.85 19.30 1.24
N ILE A 393 22.28 20.41 0.74
CA ILE A 393 22.55 20.96 -0.59
C ILE A 393 24.05 21.15 -0.79
N ARG A 394 24.73 21.86 0.13
CA ARG A 394 26.19 22.09 0.03
C ARG A 394 26.99 20.79 0.04
N PHE A 395 26.64 19.85 0.91
CA PHE A 395 27.35 18.57 1.01
C PHE A 395 27.22 17.77 -0.29
N PHE A 396 26.00 17.63 -0.80
CA PHE A 396 25.75 16.86 -2.02
C PHE A 396 26.24 17.58 -3.29
N ASP A 397 26.31 18.91 -3.31
CA ASP A 397 26.94 19.67 -4.40
C ASP A 397 28.43 19.34 -4.52
N GLY A 398 29.13 19.31 -3.38
CA GLY A 398 30.53 18.89 -3.33
C GLY A 398 30.73 17.45 -3.83
N LEU A 399 29.89 16.50 -3.40
CA LEU A 399 29.99 15.11 -3.86
C LEU A 399 29.63 14.94 -5.34
N SER A 400 28.63 15.66 -5.83
CA SER A 400 28.25 15.65 -7.24
C SER A 400 29.39 16.13 -8.12
N GLN A 401 30.05 17.22 -7.72
CA GLN A 401 31.22 17.75 -8.40
C GLN A 401 32.43 16.81 -8.32
N GLU A 402 32.72 16.25 -7.14
CA GLU A 402 33.90 15.40 -6.91
C GLU A 402 33.84 14.08 -7.69
N TYR A 403 32.67 13.44 -7.75
CA TYR A 403 32.51 12.11 -8.34
C TYR A 403 31.80 12.11 -9.69
N GLY A 404 31.38 13.27 -10.20
CA GLY A 404 30.67 13.39 -11.48
C GLY A 404 29.30 12.69 -11.50
N VAL A 405 28.68 12.50 -10.33
CA VAL A 405 27.38 11.85 -10.18
C VAL A 405 26.28 12.91 -10.20
N ALA A 406 25.23 12.73 -10.99
CA ALA A 406 24.09 13.64 -10.90
C ALA A 406 23.28 13.31 -9.64
N ILE A 407 23.11 14.30 -8.77
CA ILE A 407 22.42 14.13 -7.49
C ILE A 407 21.12 14.95 -7.47
N THR A 408 20.03 14.31 -7.09
CA THR A 408 18.72 14.96 -6.87
C THR A 408 18.35 14.89 -5.40
N LEU A 409 18.12 16.02 -4.76
CA LEU A 409 17.51 16.08 -3.43
C LEU A 409 15.98 16.14 -3.58
N HIS A 410 15.33 15.05 -3.19
CA HIS A 410 13.89 14.92 -3.14
C HIS A 410 13.42 15.34 -1.74
N ILE A 411 13.00 16.60 -1.61
CA ILE A 411 12.61 17.24 -0.35
C ILE A 411 11.11 17.02 -0.12
N ASN A 412 10.77 16.29 0.94
CA ASN A 412 9.41 15.94 1.32
C ASN A 412 9.02 16.70 2.60
N PRO A 413 8.04 17.62 2.55
CA PRO A 413 7.43 18.15 3.76
C PRO A 413 6.93 17.03 4.68
N THR A 414 7.35 17.04 5.94
CA THR A 414 6.94 15.99 6.89
C THR A 414 5.50 16.23 7.34
N TYR A 415 4.71 15.17 7.36
CA TYR A 415 3.36 15.13 7.94
C TYR A 415 3.33 14.23 9.18
N ALA A 416 2.29 14.37 10.00
CA ALA A 416 2.07 13.52 11.16
C ALA A 416 1.38 12.21 10.76
N ALA A 417 2.18 11.17 10.48
CA ALA A 417 1.66 9.88 10.06
C ALA A 417 1.00 9.10 11.21
N VAL A 418 -0.13 8.44 10.95
CA VAL A 418 -0.82 7.57 11.91
C VAL A 418 0.11 6.47 12.44
N GLY A 419 0.02 6.17 13.73
CA GLY A 419 0.81 5.14 14.40
C GLY A 419 2.26 5.55 14.71
N THR A 420 2.65 6.80 14.47
CA THR A 420 4.03 7.27 14.67
C THR A 420 4.19 8.20 15.87
N GLU A 421 5.44 8.42 16.29
CA GLU A 421 5.77 9.43 17.31
C GLU A 421 5.39 10.84 16.87
N LEU A 422 5.35 11.12 15.56
CA LEU A 422 4.89 12.40 15.02
C LEU A 422 3.38 12.60 15.20
N GLU A 423 2.57 11.55 15.12
CA GLU A 423 1.14 11.63 15.49
C GLU A 423 0.98 12.00 16.96
N THR A 424 1.77 11.39 17.86
CA THR A 424 1.71 11.69 19.29
C THR A 424 2.11 13.16 19.54
N ALA A 425 3.23 13.59 18.97
CA ALA A 425 3.72 14.96 19.08
C ALA A 425 2.79 15.99 18.42
N PHE A 426 2.08 15.60 17.36
CA PHE A 426 1.09 16.47 16.73
C PHE A 426 -0.12 16.69 17.65
N ARG A 427 -0.63 15.60 18.23
CA ARG A 427 -1.82 15.63 19.12
C ARG A 427 -1.56 16.38 20.41
N ASP A 428 -0.33 16.35 20.93
CA ASP A 428 0.06 17.11 22.13
C ASP A 428 0.52 18.55 21.83
N GLY A 429 0.60 18.92 20.55
CA GLY A 429 0.98 20.25 20.07
C GLY A 429 2.49 20.53 20.06
N SER A 430 3.34 19.56 20.37
CA SER A 430 4.81 19.69 20.31
C SER A 430 5.39 19.55 18.89
N PHE A 431 4.57 19.11 17.92
CA PHE A 431 4.91 19.07 16.51
C PHE A 431 3.83 19.76 15.66
N THR A 432 4.28 20.52 14.67
CA THR A 432 3.46 20.99 13.56
C THR A 432 4.18 20.68 12.24
N PRO A 433 3.47 20.28 11.18
CA PRO A 433 4.01 20.20 9.83
C PRO A 433 4.75 21.48 9.42
N PRO A 434 5.71 21.40 8.48
CA PRO A 434 6.56 22.52 8.15
C PRO A 434 5.79 23.68 7.52
N ASN A 435 6.22 24.90 7.85
CA ASN A 435 5.84 26.10 7.11
C ASN A 435 6.59 26.13 5.77
N LEU A 436 5.85 26.04 4.66
CA LEU A 436 6.45 25.94 3.33
C LEU A 436 6.87 27.30 2.74
N ASP A 437 6.39 28.42 3.29
CA ASP A 437 6.79 29.75 2.84
C ASP A 437 8.28 30.00 3.08
N LEU A 438 8.83 29.51 4.20
CA LEU A 438 10.26 29.64 4.51
C LEU A 438 11.13 28.89 3.50
N MET A 439 10.67 27.72 3.04
CA MET A 439 11.35 26.96 1.98
C MET A 439 11.31 27.73 0.65
N VAL A 440 10.17 28.34 0.31
CA VAL A 440 10.05 29.20 -0.89
C VAL A 440 10.96 30.42 -0.79
N ASP A 441 11.03 31.07 0.37
CA ASP A 441 11.89 32.24 0.59
C ASP A 441 13.39 31.89 0.51
N TYR A 442 13.76 30.72 1.01
CA TYR A 442 15.10 30.18 0.82
C TYR A 442 15.42 29.96 -0.67
N LEU A 443 14.51 29.33 -1.42
CA LEU A 443 14.71 29.06 -2.85
C LEU A 443 14.87 30.30 -3.72
N LYS A 444 14.35 31.46 -3.30
CA LYS A 444 14.59 32.74 -4.00
C LYS A 444 16.07 33.16 -3.97
N GLN A 445 16.83 32.65 -3.00
CA GLN A 445 18.22 33.01 -2.72
C GLN A 445 19.18 31.85 -3.00
N ALA A 446 18.70 30.62 -2.86
CA ALA A 446 19.48 29.42 -3.12
C ALA A 446 19.86 29.32 -4.61
N SER A 447 21.10 28.96 -4.88
CA SER A 447 21.60 28.70 -6.24
C SER A 447 22.46 27.44 -6.22
N PRO A 448 21.85 26.25 -6.11
CA PRO A 448 22.57 25.00 -6.26
C PRO A 448 23.19 24.91 -7.66
N ASN A 449 24.43 24.45 -7.75
CA ASN A 449 25.19 24.43 -9.01
C ASN A 449 25.09 23.08 -9.72
N HIS A 450 25.30 22.00 -8.97
CA HIS A 450 25.43 20.63 -9.47
C HIS A 450 24.29 19.72 -9.01
N VAL A 451 23.63 20.04 -7.89
CA VAL A 451 22.47 19.28 -7.40
C VAL A 451 21.16 19.79 -7.98
N ARG A 452 20.24 18.87 -8.23
CA ARG A 452 18.84 19.16 -8.58
C ARG A 452 17.97 19.08 -7.34
N LEU A 453 17.03 20.01 -7.20
CA LEU A 453 16.02 19.97 -6.14
C LEU A 453 14.68 19.54 -6.72
N TYR A 454 13.96 18.70 -6.00
CA TYR A 454 12.60 18.27 -6.32
C TYR A 454 11.78 18.18 -5.03
N PHE A 455 10.55 18.66 -5.05
CA PHE A 455 9.68 18.70 -3.88
C PHE A 455 8.59 17.63 -3.95
N GLY A 456 8.64 16.65 -3.05
CA GLY A 456 7.62 15.61 -2.95
C GLY A 456 6.45 16.07 -2.09
N LEU A 457 5.41 16.57 -2.74
CA LEU A 457 4.22 17.14 -2.11
C LEU A 457 3.11 16.09 -2.04
N ASN A 458 3.39 14.97 -1.35
CA ASN A 458 2.47 13.87 -1.09
C ASN A 458 2.62 13.44 0.37
N ASP A 459 1.52 13.27 1.09
CA ASP A 459 1.49 12.74 2.47
C ASP A 459 1.16 11.23 2.53
N GLU A 460 1.17 10.59 1.37
CA GLU A 460 0.98 9.15 1.18
C GLU A 460 -0.40 8.63 1.64
N GLY A 461 -1.34 9.52 1.97
CA GLY A 461 -2.62 9.14 2.58
C GLY A 461 -2.50 8.65 4.02
N LEU A 462 -1.34 8.89 4.67
CA LEU A 462 -1.03 8.38 6.01
C LEU A 462 -1.14 9.45 7.09
N ALA A 463 -1.37 10.71 6.72
CA ALA A 463 -1.53 11.80 7.67
C ALA A 463 -2.78 11.64 8.54
N VAL A 464 -2.64 11.91 9.83
CA VAL A 464 -3.81 12.07 10.72
C VAL A 464 -4.59 13.32 10.34
N GLU A 465 -5.85 13.42 10.79
CA GLU A 465 -6.68 14.61 10.55
C GLU A 465 -5.96 15.89 11.00
N GLY A 466 -5.82 16.85 10.07
CA GLY A 466 -5.07 18.08 10.29
C GLY A 466 -3.53 17.91 10.35
N GLY A 467 -3.01 16.69 10.35
CA GLY A 467 -1.58 16.38 10.43
C GLY A 467 -0.80 16.54 9.13
N SER A 468 -1.47 16.81 8.01
CA SER A 468 -0.82 17.06 6.71
C SER A 468 -0.21 18.46 6.63
N PHE A 469 0.81 18.63 5.79
CA PHE A 469 1.32 19.93 5.38
C PHE A 469 0.44 20.60 4.31
N ASP A 470 -0.43 19.84 3.63
CA ASP A 470 -1.38 20.36 2.64
C ASP A 470 -2.55 21.05 3.36
N ARG A 471 -2.33 22.31 3.70
CA ARG A 471 -3.26 23.14 4.45
C ARG A 471 -3.50 24.46 3.73
N PRO A 472 -4.64 25.15 3.96
CA PRO A 472 -4.95 26.41 3.30
C PRO A 472 -3.84 27.46 3.41
N GLU A 473 -3.15 27.52 4.55
CA GLU A 473 -2.01 28.43 4.76
C GLU A 473 -0.81 28.15 3.84
N ASN A 474 -0.60 26.89 3.44
CA ASN A 474 0.51 26.47 2.60
C ASN A 474 0.14 26.45 1.09
N ALA A 475 -1.08 26.81 0.70
CA ALA A 475 -1.57 26.64 -0.67
C ALA A 475 -0.74 27.41 -1.73
N ASP A 476 -0.34 28.65 -1.44
CA ASP A 476 0.52 29.44 -2.35
C ASP A 476 1.92 28.80 -2.46
N ALA A 477 2.51 28.42 -1.33
CA ALA A 477 3.81 27.76 -1.30
C ALA A 477 3.80 26.44 -2.08
N ILE A 478 2.80 25.59 -1.87
CA ILE A 478 2.61 24.32 -2.60
C ILE A 478 2.53 24.59 -4.10
N SER A 479 1.75 25.58 -4.53
CA SER A 479 1.64 25.96 -5.95
C SER A 479 3.00 26.37 -6.53
N ARG A 480 3.77 27.19 -5.81
CA ARG A 480 5.12 27.62 -6.24
C ARG A 480 6.12 26.47 -6.29
N LEU A 481 6.08 25.56 -5.32
CA LEU A 481 6.95 24.38 -5.30
C LEU A 481 6.60 23.39 -6.43
N LYS A 482 5.30 23.21 -6.75
CA LYS A 482 4.85 22.46 -7.95
C LYS A 482 5.36 23.11 -9.24
N ARG A 483 5.29 24.43 -9.32
CA ARG A 483 5.85 25.20 -10.44
C ARG A 483 7.37 25.04 -10.52
N TYR A 484 8.08 25.07 -9.39
CA TYR A 484 9.52 24.81 -9.32
C TYR A 484 9.86 23.43 -9.86
N ASN A 485 9.14 22.38 -9.45
CA ASN A 485 9.32 21.02 -9.97
C ASN A 485 9.13 20.92 -11.49
N THR A 486 8.43 21.89 -12.10
CA THR A 486 8.10 21.93 -13.53
C THR A 486 8.99 22.89 -14.34
N LEU A 487 9.54 23.93 -13.72
CA LEU A 487 10.31 24.96 -14.42
C LEU A 487 11.77 25.07 -13.97
N GLY A 488 12.14 24.43 -12.86
CA GLY A 488 13.44 24.61 -12.20
C GLY A 488 13.63 25.99 -11.57
N ARG A 489 12.56 26.77 -11.43
CA ARG A 489 12.52 28.12 -10.86
C ARG A 489 11.12 28.45 -10.35
N LEU A 490 11.03 29.33 -9.34
CA LEU A 490 9.79 29.79 -8.72
C LEU A 490 8.88 30.59 -9.67
#